data_AF-A0A383W3Y1-F1
#
_entry.id   AF-A0A383W3Y1-F1
#
_cell.length_a   1.000
_cell.length_b   1.000
_cell.length_c   1.000
_cell.angle_alpha   90.00
_cell.angle_beta   90.00
_cell.angle_gamma   90.00
#
_symmetry.space_group_name_H-M   'P 1'
#
loop_
_entity.id
_entity.type
_entity.pdbx_description
1 polymer ?
#
loop_
_entity_poly.entity_id
_entity_poly.type
_entity_poly.pdbx_seq_one_letter_code
_entity_poly.pdbx_strand_id
1 'polypeptide(L)'
;MRMAGARAPAAPGSTEPDAVLHELQLYEDALCASAEAAGILNSLWKKPQQVKLLRRPPAYPCCAKLAPLLLKTTHKAAQITEAVQAMLTCSDQVKAQGIASPAQSFLDGCCAKGTLSTLLQLLLWLQHRAEVLQLPALAVQHNNVTDGSAAAAASSGGGSSSSCSSSSSSNSRSSSISDTSLRYGELWLAVTSALGAVLDCALTLKAADDANGEQEKTLLQLLQLLIQSGLQLHLPEFLGQAVKLLPASGQRLVCRPLSAAVKLMRVIAVLLTSHPFGYSDSASFWPWAEDTVRQLLICGVAAGLLQPPAGGSAAEAAALLRRAASSRSSSNGSSSSSSRNDSSSSSSSAGEAVVALQLQLCDDISKGAESLVALAMRVMLPMRSGVTASGKLCCHFITQPEVTGFVLRLLASRCLLLHKQHVQYQQQQQQQQPQRRRLRLRPRRQLGKCMRGDLLLLPSPQQQLAQLLPGDAFLAADAAMSPAEVQQAIADTTLLLAALDISVTMNSVDNSTTTAAALSVPALQLSMQLLRRAAA
;
A
#
# COMPACT_ATOMS: atom_id res chain seq x y z
N MET A 1 6.09 -5.78 -65.57
CA MET A 1 6.92 -5.34 -64.43
C MET A 1 6.20 -4.22 -63.70
N ARG A 2 5.50 -4.53 -62.59
CA ARG A 2 4.92 -3.54 -61.67
C ARG A 2 5.81 -3.49 -60.43
N MET A 3 6.46 -2.35 -60.21
CA MET A 3 7.22 -2.06 -59.00
C MET A 3 6.23 -1.67 -57.90
N ALA A 4 6.06 -2.55 -56.91
CA ALA A 4 5.30 -2.25 -55.71
C ALA A 4 6.11 -1.26 -54.85
N GLY A 5 5.62 -0.03 -54.72
CA GLY A 5 6.19 0.98 -53.83
C GLY A 5 5.93 0.62 -52.38
N ALA A 6 6.99 0.29 -51.65
CA ALA A 6 6.94 0.11 -50.19
C ALA A 6 6.68 1.46 -49.52
N ARG A 7 5.51 1.61 -48.91
CA ARG A 7 5.11 2.76 -48.10
C ARG A 7 5.94 2.75 -46.81
N ALA A 8 6.76 3.78 -46.60
CA ALA A 8 7.54 3.94 -45.37
C ALA A 8 6.60 3.96 -44.14
N PRO A 9 6.94 3.26 -43.05
CA PRO A 9 6.13 3.30 -41.83
C PRO A 9 6.11 4.73 -41.28
N ALA A 10 4.92 5.26 -41.05
CA ALA A 10 4.73 6.56 -40.40
C ALA A 10 5.50 6.56 -39.07
N ALA A 11 6.31 7.60 -38.84
CA ALA A 11 7.12 7.71 -37.64
C ALA A 11 6.21 7.67 -36.40
N PRO A 12 6.36 6.67 -35.51
CA PRO A 12 5.64 6.64 -34.25
C PRO A 12 6.20 7.75 -33.36
N GLY A 13 5.53 8.90 -33.32
CA GLY A 13 6.03 10.01 -32.49
C GLY A 13 5.36 11.39 -32.64
N SER A 14 4.41 11.60 -33.55
CA SER A 14 3.62 12.85 -33.53
C SER A 14 2.48 12.73 -32.53
N THR A 15 2.78 12.85 -31.23
CA THR A 15 1.76 13.19 -30.23
C THR A 15 1.10 14.48 -30.68
N GLU A 16 -0.22 14.43 -30.94
CA GLU A 16 -0.96 15.62 -31.38
C GLU A 16 -0.81 16.72 -30.31
N PRO A 17 -0.43 17.95 -30.70
CA PRO A 17 -0.25 19.06 -29.76
C PRO A 17 -1.52 19.34 -28.94
N ASP A 18 -2.69 19.02 -29.50
CA ASP A 18 -3.98 19.19 -28.83
C ASP A 18 -4.17 18.25 -27.63
N ALA A 19 -3.60 17.03 -27.67
CA ALA A 19 -3.66 16.08 -26.56
C ALA A 19 -2.84 16.58 -25.36
N VAL A 20 -1.65 17.14 -25.64
CA VAL A 20 -0.77 17.74 -24.65
C VAL A 20 -1.43 18.94 -23.96
N LEU A 21 -2.06 19.83 -24.74
CA LEU A 21 -2.77 20.98 -24.19
C LEU A 21 -3.94 20.57 -23.30
N HIS A 22 -4.69 19.54 -23.70
CA HIS A 22 -5.78 19.00 -22.90
C HIS A 22 -5.31 18.40 -21.57
N GLU A 23 -4.18 17.67 -21.57
CA GLU A 23 -3.59 17.11 -20.35
C GLU A 23 -3.08 18.20 -19.39
N LEU A 24 -2.46 19.27 -19.93
CA LEU A 24 -2.09 20.45 -19.14
C LEU A 24 -3.30 21.14 -18.53
N GLN A 25 -4.39 21.26 -19.28
CA GLN A 25 -5.62 21.88 -18.78
C GLN A 25 -6.26 21.06 -17.66
N LEU A 26 -6.39 19.73 -17.84
CA LEU A 26 -6.86 18.83 -16.79
C LEU A 26 -6.01 18.93 -15.53
N TYR A 27 -4.70 19.09 -15.72
CA TYR A 27 -3.74 19.23 -14.64
C TYR A 27 -3.92 20.55 -13.87
N GLU A 28 -4.06 21.69 -14.57
CA GLU A 28 -4.33 23.00 -13.97
C GLU A 28 -5.67 23.04 -13.23
N ASP A 29 -6.71 22.41 -13.80
CA ASP A 29 -8.03 22.28 -13.18
C ASP A 29 -7.95 21.47 -11.87
N ALA A 30 -7.18 20.38 -11.87
CA ALA A 30 -6.95 19.57 -10.67
C ALA A 30 -6.19 20.36 -9.59
N LEU A 31 -5.16 21.14 -9.96
CA LEU A 31 -4.47 22.03 -9.03
C LEU A 31 -5.41 23.08 -8.43
N CYS A 32 -6.23 23.74 -9.25
CA CYS A 32 -7.18 24.74 -8.79
C CYS A 32 -8.22 24.13 -7.84
N ALA A 33 -8.82 23.00 -8.22
CA ALA A 33 -9.82 22.29 -7.44
C ALA A 33 -9.26 21.83 -6.08
N SER A 34 -8.06 21.26 -6.06
CA SER A 34 -7.41 20.82 -4.83
C SER A 34 -7.06 21.99 -3.91
N ALA A 35 -6.55 23.09 -4.48
CA ALA A 35 -6.23 24.31 -3.74
C ALA A 35 -7.48 24.98 -3.15
N GLU A 36 -8.60 25.00 -3.87
CA GLU A 36 -9.88 25.49 -3.38
C GLU A 36 -10.41 24.59 -2.26
N ALA A 37 -10.44 23.28 -2.47
CA ALA A 37 -10.90 22.31 -1.48
C ALA A 37 -10.09 22.38 -0.19
N ALA A 38 -8.77 22.49 -0.30
CA ALA A 38 -7.84 22.72 0.79
C ALA A 38 -8.15 24.01 1.58
N GLY A 39 -8.37 25.12 0.87
CA GLY A 39 -8.74 26.40 1.47
C GLY A 39 -10.07 26.33 2.23
N ILE A 40 -11.08 25.70 1.62
CA ILE A 40 -12.39 25.49 2.25
C ILE A 40 -12.25 24.61 3.49
N LEU A 41 -11.55 23.47 3.38
CA LEU A 41 -11.35 22.53 4.50
C LEU A 41 -10.69 23.23 5.69
N ASN A 42 -9.63 24.00 5.47
CA ASN A 42 -9.00 24.79 6.51
C ASN A 42 -9.94 25.85 7.12
N SER A 43 -10.69 26.59 6.29
CA SER A 43 -11.67 27.59 6.77
C SER A 43 -12.79 26.95 7.61
N LEU A 44 -13.13 25.69 7.32
CA LEU A 44 -14.14 24.90 8.03
C LEU A 44 -13.66 24.38 9.37
N TRP A 45 -12.39 24.49 9.73
CA TRP A 45 -11.88 24.00 11.01
C TRP A 45 -11.10 25.05 11.79
N LYS A 46 -10.81 26.21 11.18
CA LYS A 46 -10.24 27.39 11.84
C LYS A 46 -11.21 28.12 12.78
N LYS A 47 -12.54 27.91 12.66
CA LYS A 47 -13.47 28.64 13.53
C LYS A 47 -13.31 28.16 14.97
N PRO A 48 -13.30 29.07 15.97
CA PRO A 48 -12.99 28.73 17.36
C PRO A 48 -13.94 27.67 17.95
N GLN A 49 -15.20 27.64 17.49
CA GLN A 49 -16.16 26.61 17.90
C GLN A 49 -15.75 25.22 17.42
N GLN A 50 -15.17 25.10 16.23
CA GLN A 50 -14.76 23.83 15.63
C GLN A 50 -13.43 23.36 16.21
N VAL A 51 -12.51 24.28 16.51
CA VAL A 51 -11.30 23.97 17.28
C VAL A 51 -11.67 23.42 18.67
N LYS A 52 -12.70 23.98 19.33
CA LYS A 52 -13.23 23.44 20.59
C LYS A 52 -13.83 22.04 20.44
N LEU A 53 -14.37 21.70 19.26
CA LEU A 53 -14.85 20.35 18.97
C LEU A 53 -13.69 19.36 18.84
N LEU A 54 -12.59 19.74 18.19
CA LEU A 54 -11.39 18.89 18.08
C LEU A 54 -10.74 18.57 19.44
N ARG A 55 -10.97 19.40 20.46
CA ARG A 55 -10.50 19.14 21.83
C ARG A 55 -11.36 18.14 22.60
N ARG A 56 -12.56 17.82 22.10
CA ARG A 56 -13.47 16.87 22.74
C ARG A 56 -13.41 15.56 21.96
N PRO A 57 -13.25 14.40 22.61
CA PRO A 57 -13.34 13.12 21.93
C PRO A 57 -14.65 13.01 21.13
N PRO A 58 -14.66 12.34 19.96
CA PRO A 58 -15.87 12.15 19.16
C PRO A 58 -17.03 11.61 20.01
N ALA A 59 -18.06 12.41 20.22
CA ALA A 59 -19.24 11.98 20.97
C ALA A 59 -20.10 11.06 20.09
N TYR A 60 -20.65 10.00 20.68
CA TYR A 60 -21.68 9.19 20.03
C TYR A 60 -23.04 9.50 20.65
N PRO A 61 -24.11 9.75 19.85
CA PRO A 61 -24.14 9.85 18.38
C PRO A 61 -23.67 11.22 17.84
N CYS A 62 -23.34 11.30 16.54
CA CYS A 62 -23.02 12.56 15.87
C CYS A 62 -24.21 13.52 15.99
N CYS A 63 -24.02 14.69 16.61
CA CYS A 63 -25.11 15.64 16.76
C CYS A 63 -25.55 16.21 15.40
N ALA A 64 -26.84 16.51 15.23
CA ALA A 64 -27.39 17.05 13.98
C ALA A 64 -26.70 18.34 13.52
N LYS A 65 -26.15 19.12 14.45
CA LYS A 65 -25.37 20.34 14.16
C LYS A 65 -24.00 20.04 13.55
N LEU A 66 -23.40 18.89 13.87
CA LEU A 66 -22.07 18.48 13.41
C LEU A 66 -22.13 17.75 12.06
N ALA A 67 -23.19 16.98 11.82
CA ALA A 67 -23.39 16.22 10.58
C ALA A 67 -23.10 17.00 9.27
N PRO A 68 -23.63 18.22 9.04
CA PRO A 68 -23.34 18.96 7.80
C PRO A 68 -21.87 19.38 7.69
N LEU A 69 -21.20 19.65 8.82
CA LEU A 69 -19.77 19.96 8.83
C LEU A 69 -18.93 18.74 8.44
N LEU A 70 -19.26 17.56 8.98
CA LEU A 70 -18.56 16.32 8.64
C LEU A 70 -18.80 15.93 7.18
N LEU A 71 -20.02 16.11 6.66
CA LEU A 71 -20.34 15.87 5.25
C LEU A 71 -19.50 16.73 4.33
N LYS A 72 -19.47 18.04 4.61
CA LYS A 72 -18.70 18.98 3.82
C LYS A 72 -17.20 18.69 3.91
N THR A 73 -16.70 18.29 5.08
CA THR A 73 -15.29 17.91 5.27
C THR A 73 -14.96 16.64 4.48
N THR A 74 -15.82 15.63 4.53
CA THR A 74 -15.67 14.37 3.78
C THR A 74 -15.61 14.64 2.28
N HIS A 75 -16.53 15.44 1.76
CA HIS A 75 -16.56 15.79 0.34
C HIS A 75 -15.32 16.58 -0.10
N LYS A 76 -14.87 17.55 0.70
CA LYS A 76 -13.66 18.32 0.40
C LYS A 76 -12.37 17.50 0.52
N ALA A 77 -12.30 16.55 1.45
CA ALA A 77 -11.20 15.61 1.52
C ALA A 77 -11.17 14.68 0.29
N ALA A 78 -12.32 14.16 -0.14
CA ALA A 78 -12.42 13.36 -1.36
C ALA A 78 -11.98 14.15 -2.62
N GLN A 79 -12.42 15.41 -2.75
CA GLN A 79 -11.98 16.29 -3.84
C GLN A 79 -10.45 16.49 -3.88
N ILE A 80 -9.80 16.60 -2.71
CA ILE A 80 -8.33 16.67 -2.65
C ILE A 80 -7.71 15.37 -3.15
N THR A 81 -8.23 14.21 -2.73
CA THR A 81 -7.73 12.90 -3.19
C THR A 81 -7.87 12.74 -4.70
N GLU A 82 -9.05 13.01 -5.26
CA GLU A 82 -9.33 12.89 -6.69
C GLU A 82 -8.43 13.82 -7.52
N ALA A 83 -8.31 15.08 -7.11
CA ALA A 83 -7.48 16.06 -7.79
C ALA A 83 -5.99 15.69 -7.74
N VAL A 84 -5.49 15.22 -6.60
CA VAL A 84 -4.10 14.76 -6.51
C VAL A 84 -3.86 13.51 -7.36
N GLN A 85 -4.80 12.57 -7.40
CA GLN A 85 -4.68 11.40 -8.28
C GLN A 85 -4.62 11.81 -9.76
N ALA A 86 -5.49 12.73 -10.19
CA ALA A 86 -5.47 13.28 -11.55
C ALA A 86 -4.14 14.00 -11.86
N MET A 87 -3.58 14.74 -10.90
CA MET A 87 -2.27 15.36 -11.04
C MET A 87 -1.16 14.33 -11.20
N LEU A 88 -1.15 13.27 -10.37
CA LEU A 88 -0.13 12.23 -10.41
C LEU A 88 -0.17 11.44 -11.72
N THR A 89 -1.36 11.19 -12.28
CA THR A 89 -1.49 10.51 -13.59
C THR A 89 -0.94 11.32 -14.75
N CYS A 90 -0.98 12.65 -14.69
CA CYS A 90 -0.44 13.52 -15.74
C CYS A 90 1.04 13.93 -15.51
N SER A 91 1.61 13.59 -14.35
CA SER A 91 2.92 14.08 -13.89
C SER A 91 4.06 13.77 -14.87
N ASP A 92 4.11 12.56 -15.42
CA ASP A 92 5.19 12.15 -16.33
C ASP A 92 5.16 12.93 -17.66
N GLN A 93 3.96 13.26 -18.16
CA GLN A 93 3.77 14.04 -19.38
C GLN A 93 4.13 15.51 -19.15
N VAL A 94 3.75 16.07 -18.00
CA VAL A 94 4.11 17.45 -17.62
C VAL A 94 5.62 17.59 -17.43
N LYS A 95 6.27 16.60 -16.82
CA LYS A 95 7.73 16.54 -16.68
C LYS A 95 8.43 16.51 -18.03
N ALA A 96 7.91 15.75 -19.00
CA ALA A 96 8.47 15.69 -20.35
C ALA A 96 8.46 17.06 -21.07
N GLN A 97 7.61 17.99 -20.63
CA GLN A 97 7.49 19.33 -21.20
C GLN A 97 8.36 20.38 -20.48
N GLY A 98 9.14 19.98 -19.46
CA GLY A 98 10.04 20.88 -18.73
C GLY A 98 9.33 21.90 -17.83
N ILE A 99 8.04 21.69 -17.54
CA ILE A 99 7.28 22.55 -16.64
C ILE A 99 7.76 22.30 -15.20
N ALA A 100 8.02 23.40 -14.47
CA ALA A 100 8.48 23.36 -13.08
C ALA A 100 7.57 22.49 -12.22
N SER A 101 8.17 21.68 -11.33
CA SER A 101 7.48 20.60 -10.62
C SER A 101 6.18 21.07 -9.96
N PRO A 102 5.03 20.74 -10.53
CA PRO A 102 3.79 21.34 -10.08
C PRO A 102 3.25 20.66 -8.80
N ALA A 103 3.76 19.48 -8.47
CA ALA A 103 3.64 18.90 -7.13
C ALA A 103 4.19 19.85 -6.05
N GLN A 104 5.23 20.64 -6.35
CA GLN A 104 5.78 21.63 -5.41
C GLN A 104 4.78 22.75 -5.15
N SER A 105 4.23 23.35 -6.21
CA SER A 105 3.22 24.41 -6.08
C SER A 105 2.00 23.97 -5.28
N PHE A 106 1.55 22.73 -5.52
CA PHE A 106 0.47 22.13 -4.75
C PHE A 106 0.83 22.00 -3.26
N LEU A 107 1.99 21.43 -2.93
CA LEU A 107 2.41 21.27 -1.54
C LEU A 107 2.61 22.61 -0.85
N ASP A 108 3.19 23.59 -1.51
CA ASP A 108 3.36 24.95 -1.00
C ASP A 108 1.99 25.58 -0.70
N GLY A 109 1.02 25.40 -1.60
CA GLY A 109 -0.37 25.79 -1.38
C GLY A 109 -1.02 25.09 -0.17
N CYS A 110 -0.81 23.77 -0.02
CA CYS A 110 -1.32 23.00 1.11
C CYS A 110 -0.69 23.43 2.45
N CYS A 111 0.62 23.68 2.47
CA CYS A 111 1.39 24.16 3.61
C CYS A 111 0.96 25.58 3.99
N ALA A 112 0.96 26.53 3.04
CA ALA A 112 0.58 27.92 3.26
C ALA A 112 -0.85 28.05 3.77
N LYS A 113 -1.77 27.22 3.25
CA LYS A 113 -3.16 27.20 3.72
C LYS A 113 -3.32 26.49 5.06
N GLY A 114 -2.36 25.72 5.57
CA GLY A 114 -2.52 24.96 6.83
C GLY A 114 -3.44 23.74 6.69
N THR A 115 -3.63 23.26 5.46
CA THR A 115 -4.51 22.13 5.14
C THR A 115 -3.98 20.84 5.74
N LEU A 116 -2.66 20.63 5.65
CA LEU A 116 -1.97 19.49 6.28
C LEU A 116 -2.21 19.45 7.78
N SER A 117 -2.02 20.58 8.48
CA SER A 117 -2.27 20.67 9.92
C SER A 117 -3.73 20.32 10.26
N THR A 118 -4.67 20.79 9.45
CA THR A 118 -6.10 20.49 9.63
C THR A 118 -6.40 19.00 9.42
N LEU A 119 -5.88 18.39 8.35
CA LEU A 119 -6.05 16.95 8.07
C LEU A 119 -5.43 16.09 9.18
N LEU A 120 -4.24 16.45 9.65
CA LEU A 120 -3.55 15.76 10.76
C LEU A 120 -4.36 15.83 12.06
N GLN A 121 -4.81 17.03 12.44
CA GLN A 121 -5.64 17.21 13.64
C GLN A 121 -6.96 16.44 13.55
N LEU A 122 -7.60 16.43 12.39
CA LEU A 122 -8.83 15.66 12.17
C LEU A 122 -8.58 14.17 12.28
N LEU A 123 -7.51 13.68 11.67
CA LEU A 123 -7.17 12.26 11.70
C LEU A 123 -6.88 11.79 13.13
N LEU A 124 -6.07 12.55 13.87
CA LEU A 124 -5.79 12.30 15.28
C LEU A 124 -7.07 12.34 16.10
N TRP A 125 -7.90 13.36 15.93
CA TRP A 125 -9.19 13.48 16.62
C TRP A 125 -10.10 12.26 16.38
N LEU A 126 -10.15 11.75 15.16
CA LEU A 126 -10.90 10.55 14.82
C LEU A 126 -10.28 9.27 15.40
N GLN A 127 -8.95 9.19 15.51
CA GLN A 127 -8.23 8.06 16.10
C GLN A 127 -8.44 7.93 17.61
N HIS A 128 -8.70 9.03 18.33
CA HIS A 128 -8.96 9.00 19.78
C HIS A 128 -10.16 8.13 20.18
N ARG A 129 -11.03 7.77 19.24
CA ARG A 129 -12.15 6.85 19.46
C ARG A 129 -12.34 5.89 18.29
N ALA A 130 -11.43 4.93 18.16
CA ALA A 130 -11.53 3.90 17.13
C ALA A 130 -12.85 3.11 17.15
N GLU A 131 -13.47 2.95 18.32
CA GLU A 131 -14.80 2.32 18.47
C GLU A 131 -15.91 3.06 17.71
N VAL A 132 -15.82 4.40 17.66
CA VAL A 132 -16.84 5.26 17.04
C VAL A 132 -16.71 5.29 15.51
N LEU A 133 -15.57 4.88 14.96
CA LEU A 133 -15.35 4.88 13.52
C LEU A 133 -16.31 3.95 12.79
N GLN A 134 -16.95 3.00 13.49
CA GLN A 134 -17.86 2.02 12.87
C GLN A 134 -17.25 1.48 11.58
N LEU A 135 -15.93 1.21 11.58
CA LEU A 135 -15.22 0.53 10.49
C LEU A 135 -16.02 -0.67 9.97
N PRO A 136 -16.77 -1.39 10.85
CA PRO A 136 -17.62 -2.45 10.39
C PRO A 136 -18.65 -2.03 9.31
N ALA A 137 -19.36 -0.94 9.53
CA ALA A 137 -20.49 -0.60 8.69
C ALA A 137 -20.09 -0.19 7.26
N LEU A 138 -18.83 0.20 7.06
CA LEU A 138 -18.27 0.63 5.78
C LEU A 138 -17.75 -0.51 4.91
N ALA A 139 -17.26 -1.59 5.51
CA ALA A 139 -16.83 -2.74 4.72
C ALA A 139 -18.04 -3.45 4.06
N VAL A 140 -19.23 -3.33 4.63
CA VAL A 140 -20.46 -3.97 4.11
C VAL A 140 -21.10 -3.16 2.99
N GLN A 141 -21.26 -1.84 3.16
CA GLN A 141 -21.97 -1.01 2.17
C GLN A 141 -21.28 -0.97 0.81
N HIS A 142 -19.94 -0.95 0.77
CA HIS A 142 -19.23 -0.85 -0.50
C HIS A 142 -19.25 -2.12 -1.35
N ASN A 143 -19.51 -3.30 -0.76
CA ASN A 143 -19.66 -4.53 -1.54
C ASN A 143 -20.94 -4.54 -2.38
N ASN A 144 -21.92 -3.69 -2.06
CA ASN A 144 -23.24 -3.70 -2.69
C ASN A 144 -23.46 -2.55 -3.68
N VAL A 145 -22.64 -1.49 -3.66
CA VAL A 145 -22.95 -0.23 -4.37
C VAL A 145 -22.31 -0.12 -5.75
N THR A 146 -21.31 -0.95 -6.10
CA THR A 146 -20.61 -0.84 -7.40
C THR A 146 -21.34 -1.44 -8.61
N ASP A 147 -22.51 -2.08 -8.44
CA ASP A 147 -23.25 -2.70 -9.57
C ASP A 147 -24.33 -1.80 -10.22
N GLY A 148 -24.49 -0.56 -9.77
CA GLY A 148 -25.74 0.18 -10.06
C GLY A 148 -25.75 1.34 -11.06
N SER A 149 -24.62 1.98 -11.40
CA SER A 149 -24.73 3.33 -12.02
C SER A 149 -23.55 3.74 -12.90
N ALA A 150 -23.26 2.97 -13.95
CA ALA A 150 -22.42 3.47 -15.05
C ALA A 150 -22.64 2.71 -16.38
N ALA A 151 -23.88 2.47 -16.82
CA ALA A 151 -24.14 2.03 -18.20
C ALA A 151 -25.62 2.14 -18.60
N ALA A 152 -26.07 3.32 -19.06
CA ALA A 152 -27.19 3.45 -20.00
C ALA A 152 -27.29 4.88 -20.55
N ALA A 153 -26.40 5.25 -21.46
CA ALA A 153 -26.63 6.40 -22.34
C ALA A 153 -25.90 6.19 -23.68
N ALA A 154 -26.50 5.40 -24.57
CA ALA A 154 -26.20 5.47 -26.00
C ALA A 154 -27.37 4.98 -26.86
N SER A 155 -27.88 5.90 -27.67
CA SER A 155 -28.50 5.73 -29.01
C SER A 155 -29.95 5.27 -29.17
N SER A 156 -30.78 6.25 -29.60
CA SER A 156 -31.73 6.28 -30.74
C SER A 156 -32.93 7.15 -30.35
N GLY A 157 -33.48 8.09 -31.11
CA GLY A 157 -33.28 8.57 -32.47
C GLY A 157 -34.58 9.30 -32.87
N GLY A 158 -34.47 10.54 -33.37
CA GLY A 158 -35.48 11.19 -34.23
C GLY A 158 -36.75 11.79 -33.59
N GLY A 159 -37.07 13.03 -33.96
CA GLY A 159 -38.44 13.56 -33.89
C GLY A 159 -38.55 15.02 -33.47
N SER A 160 -38.58 15.93 -34.43
CA SER A 160 -38.92 17.35 -34.29
C SER A 160 -40.37 17.56 -33.83
N SER A 161 -40.60 18.45 -32.86
CA SER A 161 -41.66 19.48 -32.92
C SER A 161 -41.68 20.37 -31.68
N SER A 162 -41.83 21.66 -31.94
CA SER A 162 -42.06 22.79 -31.05
C SER A 162 -43.33 22.68 -30.20
N SER A 163 -43.24 23.09 -28.92
CA SER A 163 -44.23 23.99 -28.29
C SER A 163 -43.84 24.35 -26.86
N CYS A 164 -43.92 25.65 -26.58
CA CYS A 164 -43.86 26.29 -25.28
C CYS A 164 -45.06 25.89 -24.40
N SER A 165 -44.81 25.54 -23.13
CA SER A 165 -45.80 25.61 -22.05
C SER A 165 -45.11 25.56 -20.69
N SER A 166 -45.21 26.68 -19.98
CA SER A 166 -44.92 26.82 -18.56
C SER A 166 -45.94 26.00 -17.75
N SER A 167 -45.48 25.11 -16.87
CA SER A 167 -46.34 24.49 -15.84
C SER A 167 -45.51 23.95 -14.68
N SER A 168 -45.60 24.66 -13.56
CA SER A 168 -45.99 24.12 -12.26
C SER A 168 -45.18 22.96 -11.68
N SER A 169 -44.19 23.37 -10.89
CA SER A 169 -43.66 22.75 -9.67
C SER A 169 -44.58 21.69 -9.03
N SER A 170 -44.19 20.42 -9.14
CA SER A 170 -44.70 19.33 -8.31
C SER A 170 -43.52 18.48 -7.86
N ASN A 171 -42.80 18.99 -6.85
CA ASN A 171 -41.74 18.28 -6.15
C ASN A 171 -42.35 17.20 -5.25
N SER A 172 -42.59 16.02 -5.81
CA SER A 172 -42.89 14.80 -5.06
C SER A 172 -41.67 13.88 -5.10
N ARG A 173 -40.57 14.32 -4.49
CA ARG A 173 -39.43 13.48 -4.12
C ARG A 173 -39.32 13.44 -2.59
N SER A 174 -40.29 12.80 -1.96
CA SER A 174 -40.13 12.20 -0.64
C SER A 174 -39.35 10.89 -0.78
N SER A 175 -38.12 10.97 -1.27
CA SER A 175 -37.12 9.94 -0.99
C SER A 175 -36.77 10.10 0.48
N SER A 176 -37.23 9.16 1.30
CA SER A 176 -37.02 9.08 2.73
C SER A 176 -35.58 9.46 3.11
N ILE A 177 -35.44 10.63 3.73
CA ILE A 177 -34.23 11.10 4.44
C ILE A 177 -34.11 10.25 5.71
N SER A 178 -33.90 8.95 5.55
CA SER A 178 -33.85 8.00 6.66
C SER A 178 -32.45 7.52 6.98
N ASP A 179 -31.39 7.99 6.32
CA ASP A 179 -30.01 7.61 6.67
C ASP A 179 -28.95 8.67 6.33
N THR A 180 -29.14 9.93 6.76
CA THR A 180 -28.03 10.90 6.83
C THR A 180 -27.14 10.66 8.05
N SER A 181 -27.01 9.42 8.52
CA SER A 181 -26.03 9.07 9.55
C SER A 181 -24.66 9.01 8.87
N LEU A 182 -24.06 10.18 8.64
CA LEU A 182 -22.71 10.23 8.16
C LEU A 182 -21.80 9.53 9.17
N ARG A 183 -21.18 8.44 8.72
CA ARG A 183 -20.41 7.58 9.60
C ARG A 183 -19.03 8.18 9.77
N TYR A 184 -18.55 8.26 11.01
CA TYR A 184 -17.21 8.75 11.31
C TYR A 184 -16.12 8.03 10.52
N GLY A 185 -16.34 6.77 10.13
CA GLY A 185 -15.41 6.04 9.28
C GLY A 185 -15.35 6.54 7.82
N GLU A 186 -16.42 7.13 7.25
CA GLU A 186 -16.36 7.72 5.89
C GLU A 186 -15.47 8.95 5.90
N LEU A 187 -15.67 9.80 6.90
CA LEU A 187 -14.82 10.95 7.15
C LEU A 187 -13.37 10.52 7.39
N TRP A 188 -13.16 9.49 8.23
CA TRP A 188 -11.81 8.96 8.49
C TRP A 188 -11.15 8.46 7.21
N LEU A 189 -11.87 7.70 6.37
CA LEU A 189 -11.34 7.21 5.11
C LEU A 189 -10.99 8.38 4.19
N ALA A 190 -11.89 9.34 4.01
CA ALA A 190 -11.66 10.50 3.15
C ALA A 190 -10.47 11.35 3.64
N VAL A 191 -10.37 11.63 4.95
CA VAL A 191 -9.24 12.40 5.51
C VAL A 191 -7.93 11.63 5.38
N THR A 192 -7.92 10.32 5.65
CA THR A 192 -6.73 9.47 5.52
C THR A 192 -6.26 9.40 4.07
N SER A 193 -7.19 9.22 3.12
CA SER A 193 -6.90 9.20 1.68
C SER A 193 -6.41 10.56 1.18
N ALA A 194 -7.00 11.67 1.65
CA ALA A 194 -6.55 13.02 1.31
C ALA A 194 -5.13 13.28 1.82
N LEU A 195 -4.85 12.95 3.08
CA LEU A 195 -3.51 13.07 3.65
C LEU A 195 -2.51 12.19 2.89
N GLY A 196 -2.84 10.92 2.67
CA GLY A 196 -2.00 9.99 1.91
C GLY A 196 -1.69 10.49 0.50
N ALA A 197 -2.67 11.08 -0.20
CA ALA A 197 -2.46 11.67 -1.52
C ALA A 197 -1.51 12.88 -1.46
N VAL A 198 -1.70 13.80 -0.51
CA VAL A 198 -0.77 14.94 -0.33
C VAL A 198 0.65 14.46 -0.03
N LEU A 199 0.80 13.41 0.79
CA LEU A 199 2.11 12.86 1.09
C LEU A 199 2.72 12.09 -0.10
N ASP A 200 1.91 11.45 -0.94
CA ASP A 200 2.39 10.85 -2.20
C ASP A 200 2.99 11.93 -3.12
N CYS A 201 2.38 13.13 -3.20
CA CYS A 201 2.99 14.26 -3.91
C CYS A 201 4.39 14.61 -3.37
N ALA A 202 4.56 14.61 -2.05
CA ALA A 202 5.87 14.84 -1.42
C ALA A 202 6.91 13.77 -1.81
N LEU A 203 6.48 12.51 -1.92
CA LEU A 203 7.36 11.45 -2.42
C LEU A 203 7.78 11.65 -3.87
N THR A 204 6.87 12.15 -4.73
CA THR A 204 7.19 12.40 -6.14
C THR A 204 8.20 13.52 -6.35
N LEU A 205 8.24 14.51 -5.44
CA LEU A 205 9.24 15.57 -5.45
C LEU A 205 10.63 15.03 -5.10
N LYS A 206 10.69 14.16 -4.10
CA LYS A 206 11.94 13.56 -3.66
C LYS A 206 12.62 12.72 -4.75
N ALA A 207 11.84 12.07 -5.61
CA ALA A 207 12.38 11.24 -6.69
C ALA A 207 13.06 12.03 -7.80
N ALA A 208 12.89 13.36 -7.84
CA ALA A 208 13.67 14.21 -8.72
C ALA A 208 15.02 14.50 -8.05
N ASP A 209 16.09 13.85 -8.51
CA ASP A 209 17.45 13.95 -7.93
C ASP A 209 17.99 15.39 -7.87
N ASP A 210 17.40 16.33 -8.63
CA ASP A 210 17.72 17.76 -8.65
C ASP A 210 16.83 18.57 -7.69
N ALA A 211 16.76 18.16 -6.42
CA ALA A 211 15.94 18.88 -5.44
C ALA A 211 16.46 20.32 -5.26
N ASN A 212 15.72 21.30 -5.78
CA ASN A 212 15.96 22.71 -5.49
C ASN A 212 15.84 22.94 -3.98
N GLY A 213 16.64 23.85 -3.42
CA GLY A 213 16.60 24.16 -1.98
C GLY A 213 15.23 24.63 -1.44
N GLU A 214 14.29 25.01 -2.32
CA GLU A 214 12.89 25.27 -1.97
C GLU A 214 12.08 23.98 -1.74
N GLN A 215 12.26 22.96 -2.58
CA GLN A 215 11.59 21.67 -2.43
C GLN A 215 12.02 21.01 -1.12
N GLU A 216 13.31 21.11 -0.80
CA GLU A 216 13.85 20.66 0.48
C GLU A 216 13.13 21.36 1.64
N LYS A 217 13.02 22.70 1.63
CA LYS A 217 12.31 23.45 2.70
C LYS A 217 10.86 22.98 2.89
N THR A 218 10.12 22.76 1.81
CA THR A 218 8.72 22.30 1.89
C THR A 218 8.62 20.89 2.45
N LEU A 219 9.51 19.98 2.02
CA LEU A 219 9.60 18.64 2.57
C LEU A 219 9.98 18.67 4.06
N LEU A 220 10.94 19.52 4.46
CA LEU A 220 11.35 19.67 5.85
C LEU A 220 10.19 20.20 6.71
N GLN A 221 9.44 21.19 6.22
CA GLN A 221 8.27 21.73 6.90
C GLN A 221 7.17 20.66 7.07
N LEU A 222 6.92 19.87 6.03
CA LEU A 222 5.95 18.78 6.06
C LEU A 222 6.35 17.69 7.06
N LEU A 223 7.62 17.29 7.07
CA LEU A 223 8.18 16.33 8.04
C LEU A 223 8.04 16.84 9.47
N GLN A 224 8.36 18.11 9.69
CA GLN A 224 8.21 18.74 11.00
C GLN A 224 6.76 18.73 11.46
N LEU A 225 5.80 19.02 10.58
CA LEU A 225 4.37 18.95 10.90
C LEU A 225 3.91 17.52 11.23
N LEU A 226 4.39 16.52 10.48
CA LEU A 226 4.11 15.11 10.77
C LEU A 226 4.62 14.73 12.16
N ILE A 227 5.89 15.03 12.45
CA ILE A 227 6.52 14.71 13.73
C ILE A 227 5.81 15.42 14.89
N GLN A 228 5.53 16.72 14.76
CA GLN A 228 4.85 17.53 15.78
C GLN A 228 3.41 17.07 16.03
N SER A 229 2.74 16.54 15.02
CA SER A 229 1.38 16.01 15.18
C SER A 229 1.36 14.72 16.02
N GLY A 230 2.47 13.97 16.07
CA GLY A 230 2.52 12.66 16.72
C GLY A 230 1.75 11.58 15.96
N LEU A 231 1.31 11.84 14.72
CA LEU A 231 0.55 10.88 13.91
C LEU A 231 1.28 9.55 13.75
N GLN A 232 2.61 9.59 13.62
CA GLN A 232 3.44 8.40 13.57
C GLN A 232 3.12 7.50 14.78
N LEU A 233 3.09 8.01 16.01
CA LEU A 233 2.85 7.21 17.21
C LEU A 233 1.44 6.59 17.26
N HIS A 234 0.42 7.29 16.77
CA HIS A 234 -0.97 6.84 16.86
C HIS A 234 -1.38 5.86 15.75
N LEU A 235 -0.74 5.89 14.58
CA LEU A 235 -1.15 5.07 13.45
C LEU A 235 -0.95 3.55 13.66
N PRO A 236 0.17 3.07 14.24
CA PRO A 236 0.34 1.67 14.63
C PRO A 236 -0.68 1.22 15.67
N GLU A 237 -0.96 2.05 16.67
CA GLU A 237 -1.98 1.75 17.68
C GLU A 237 -3.36 1.58 17.03
N PHE A 238 -3.72 2.49 16.13
CA PHE A 238 -4.96 2.40 15.35
C PHE A 238 -5.02 1.10 14.53
N LEU A 239 -3.94 0.71 13.84
CA LEU A 239 -3.90 -0.57 13.11
C LEU A 239 -4.14 -1.75 14.05
N GLY A 240 -3.47 -1.77 15.21
CA GLY A 240 -3.63 -2.83 16.21
C GLY A 240 -5.06 -2.92 16.74
N GLN A 241 -5.73 -1.78 16.94
CA GLN A 241 -7.13 -1.73 17.34
C GLN A 241 -8.06 -2.19 16.20
N ALA A 242 -7.82 -1.74 14.96
CA ALA A 242 -8.61 -2.12 13.79
C ALA A 242 -8.54 -3.63 13.52
N VAL A 243 -7.35 -4.24 13.66
CA VAL A 243 -7.15 -5.68 13.50
C VAL A 243 -7.89 -6.50 14.56
N LYS A 244 -8.14 -5.95 15.75
CA LYS A 244 -8.95 -6.60 16.80
C LYS A 244 -10.45 -6.40 16.60
N LEU A 245 -10.85 -5.16 16.27
CA LEU A 245 -12.27 -4.77 16.17
C LEU A 245 -12.96 -5.34 14.93
N LEU A 246 -12.31 -5.31 13.76
CA LEU A 246 -12.92 -5.77 12.50
C LEU A 246 -13.33 -7.26 12.57
N PRO A 247 -12.46 -8.19 13.01
CA PRO A 247 -12.87 -9.58 13.12
C PRO A 247 -13.81 -9.86 14.28
N ALA A 248 -13.73 -9.10 15.39
CA ALA A 248 -14.70 -9.22 16.48
C ALA A 248 -16.12 -8.86 16.00
N SER A 249 -16.24 -7.92 15.07
CA SER A 249 -17.50 -7.63 14.37
C SER A 249 -17.85 -8.65 13.26
N GLY A 250 -16.96 -9.61 12.99
CA GLY A 250 -17.06 -10.65 11.97
C GLY A 250 -16.87 -10.15 10.55
N GLN A 251 -15.98 -9.19 10.37
CA GLN A 251 -15.69 -8.60 9.07
C GLN A 251 -14.33 -9.00 8.53
N ARG A 252 -14.22 -8.88 7.20
CA ARG A 252 -12.96 -9.07 6.51
C ARG A 252 -12.03 -7.91 6.85
N LEU A 253 -10.80 -8.27 7.19
CA LEU A 253 -9.72 -7.30 7.44
C LEU A 253 -9.29 -6.58 6.17
N VAL A 254 -9.37 -7.26 5.02
CA VAL A 254 -9.08 -6.70 3.70
C VAL A 254 -10.20 -5.71 3.34
N CYS A 255 -10.06 -4.48 3.82
CA CYS A 255 -11.02 -3.39 3.62
C CYS A 255 -10.30 -2.07 3.32
N ARG A 256 -11.01 -1.13 2.67
CA ARG A 256 -10.45 0.17 2.26
C ARG A 256 -9.85 0.98 3.42
N PRO A 257 -10.49 1.07 4.61
CA PRO A 257 -9.89 1.81 5.71
C PRO A 257 -8.54 1.26 6.17
N LEU A 258 -8.41 -0.07 6.26
CA LEU A 258 -7.16 -0.69 6.66
C LEU A 258 -6.07 -0.46 5.61
N SER A 259 -6.39 -0.63 4.33
CA SER A 259 -5.47 -0.32 3.23
C SER A 259 -5.03 1.15 3.24
N ALA A 260 -5.95 2.10 3.45
CA ALA A 260 -5.61 3.51 3.56
C ALA A 260 -4.67 3.82 4.74
N ALA A 261 -4.88 3.19 5.91
CA ALA A 261 -3.98 3.35 7.06
C ALA A 261 -2.58 2.78 6.77
N VAL A 262 -2.50 1.58 6.19
CA VAL A 262 -1.21 0.95 5.84
C VAL A 262 -0.48 1.78 4.78
N LYS A 263 -1.19 2.25 3.74
CA LYS A 263 -0.62 3.16 2.74
C LYS A 263 -0.08 4.44 3.38
N LEU A 264 -0.85 5.07 4.26
CA LEU A 264 -0.41 6.27 4.97
C LEU A 264 0.83 6.01 5.81
N MET A 265 0.87 4.86 6.50
CA MET A 265 2.02 4.42 7.30
C MET A 265 3.27 4.22 6.46
N ARG A 266 3.13 3.55 5.32
CA ARG A 266 4.20 3.40 4.33
C ARG A 266 4.74 4.76 3.89
N VAL A 267 3.86 5.67 3.50
CA VAL A 267 4.28 6.98 2.98
C VAL A 267 4.99 7.80 4.07
N ILE A 268 4.48 7.80 5.30
CA ILE A 268 5.13 8.44 6.45
C ILE A 268 6.51 7.82 6.70
N ALA A 269 6.62 6.49 6.67
CA ALA A 269 7.89 5.80 6.80
C ALA A 269 8.86 6.25 5.68
N VAL A 270 8.46 6.21 4.42
CA VAL A 270 9.33 6.64 3.30
C VAL A 270 9.77 8.10 3.47
N LEU A 271 8.88 9.00 3.87
CA LEU A 271 9.21 10.41 4.09
C LEU A 271 10.19 10.58 5.26
N LEU A 272 9.92 9.98 6.41
CA LEU A 272 10.82 10.06 7.56
C LEU A 272 12.20 9.46 7.23
N THR A 273 12.22 8.34 6.51
CA THR A 273 13.46 7.62 6.14
C THR A 273 14.25 8.30 5.02
N SER A 274 13.64 9.25 4.32
CA SER A 274 14.22 9.89 3.15
C SER A 274 15.20 11.01 3.45
N HIS A 275 14.97 11.75 4.52
CA HIS A 275 15.73 12.94 4.84
C HIS A 275 16.70 12.62 5.98
N PRO A 276 17.99 12.98 5.89
CA PRO A 276 18.97 12.79 6.98
C PRO A 276 18.73 13.77 8.15
N PHE A 277 17.48 14.12 8.42
CA PHE A 277 17.08 15.13 9.39
C PHE A 277 17.52 14.71 10.78
N GLY A 278 18.60 15.30 11.30
CA GLY A 278 18.91 15.40 12.74
C GLY A 278 18.75 14.14 13.60
N TYR A 279 18.77 12.93 13.01
CA TYR A 279 18.62 11.64 13.71
C TYR A 279 19.77 11.35 14.66
N SER A 280 20.75 12.26 14.69
CA SER A 280 21.85 12.34 15.63
C SER A 280 21.40 12.26 17.09
N ASP A 281 20.22 12.80 17.45
CA ASP A 281 19.82 12.95 18.88
C ASP A 281 18.47 12.33 19.30
N SER A 282 17.62 11.87 18.39
CA SER A 282 16.26 11.44 18.76
C SER A 282 16.17 9.94 19.08
N ALA A 283 16.49 9.58 20.32
CA ALA A 283 16.18 8.26 20.90
C ALA A 283 14.68 7.87 20.80
N SER A 284 13.81 8.84 20.51
CA SER A 284 12.36 8.67 20.37
C SER A 284 11.90 8.06 19.03
N PHE A 285 12.77 7.94 18.02
CA PHE A 285 12.36 7.48 16.69
C PHE A 285 12.16 5.97 16.58
N TRP A 286 13.10 5.18 17.12
CA TRP A 286 13.14 3.73 16.94
C TRP A 286 11.98 2.95 17.56
N PRO A 287 11.44 3.32 18.75
CA PRO A 287 10.27 2.63 19.31
C PRO A 287 9.08 2.62 18.36
N TRP A 288 8.85 3.72 17.65
CA TRP A 288 7.78 3.82 16.66
C TRP A 288 7.99 2.90 15.46
N ALA A 289 9.22 2.82 14.94
CA ALA A 289 9.54 1.97 13.80
C ALA A 289 9.32 0.49 14.14
N GLU A 290 9.71 0.09 15.36
CA GLU A 290 9.47 -1.25 15.89
C GLU A 290 7.98 -1.57 15.97
N ASP A 291 7.20 -0.69 16.61
CA ASP A 291 5.75 -0.87 16.71
C ASP A 291 5.08 -0.89 15.34
N THR A 292 5.55 -0.07 14.41
CA THR A 292 5.06 -0.05 13.04
C THR A 292 5.27 -1.41 12.36
N VAL A 293 6.49 -1.94 12.35
CA VAL A 293 6.76 -3.25 11.72
C VAL A 293 5.95 -4.36 12.39
N ARG A 294 5.86 -4.34 13.73
CA ARG A 294 5.06 -5.28 14.51
C ARG A 294 3.57 -5.24 14.11
N GLN A 295 2.98 -4.05 13.98
CA GLN A 295 1.58 -3.91 13.62
C GLN A 295 1.31 -4.24 12.15
N LEU A 296 2.24 -3.93 11.24
CA LEU A 296 2.18 -4.36 9.83
C LEU A 296 2.22 -5.90 9.70
N LEU A 297 3.09 -6.56 10.47
CA LEU A 297 3.14 -8.01 10.58
C LEU A 297 1.84 -8.60 11.09
N ILE A 298 1.32 -8.09 12.20
CA ILE A 298 0.05 -8.54 12.80
C ILE A 298 -1.09 -8.36 11.79
N CYS A 299 -1.14 -7.21 11.12
CA CYS A 299 -2.11 -6.90 10.07
C CYS A 299 -2.03 -7.89 8.90
N GLY A 300 -0.83 -8.11 8.35
CA GLY A 300 -0.63 -9.04 7.24
C GLY A 300 -0.97 -10.48 7.60
N VAL A 301 -0.62 -10.94 8.80
CA VAL A 301 -0.98 -12.28 9.29
C VAL A 301 -2.49 -12.40 9.50
N ALA A 302 -3.11 -11.41 10.14
CA ALA A 302 -4.54 -11.41 10.42
C ALA A 302 -5.37 -11.38 9.13
N ALA A 303 -4.95 -10.59 8.14
CA ALA A 303 -5.55 -10.53 6.81
C ALA A 303 -5.29 -11.79 5.96
N GLY A 304 -4.52 -12.76 6.46
CA GLY A 304 -4.18 -14.00 5.75
C GLY A 304 -3.17 -13.81 4.61
N LEU A 305 -2.47 -12.67 4.58
CA LEU A 305 -1.45 -12.34 3.58
C LEU A 305 -0.11 -12.97 3.93
N LEU A 306 0.19 -13.05 5.22
CA LEU A 306 1.42 -13.61 5.76
C LEU A 306 1.12 -14.84 6.60
N GLN A 307 2.04 -15.80 6.58
CA GLN A 307 1.97 -16.91 7.52
C GLN A 307 2.36 -16.44 8.93
N PRO A 308 1.68 -16.94 9.98
CA PRO A 308 2.07 -16.61 11.34
C PRO A 308 3.46 -17.17 11.66
N PRO A 309 4.30 -16.44 12.43
CA PRO A 309 5.58 -16.98 12.90
C PRO A 309 5.32 -18.20 13.79
N ALA A 310 6.14 -19.26 13.66
CA ALA A 310 6.01 -20.46 14.48
C ALA A 310 6.23 -20.09 15.97
N GLY A 311 5.20 -20.27 16.80
CA GLY A 311 5.31 -20.14 18.26
C GLY A 311 5.21 -18.71 18.85
N GLY A 312 4.60 -17.75 18.14
CA GLY A 312 4.42 -16.38 18.65
C GLY A 312 2.97 -15.98 18.97
N SER A 313 2.80 -14.90 19.75
CA SER A 313 1.49 -14.29 20.06
C SER A 313 0.71 -13.90 18.80
N ALA A 314 1.40 -13.53 17.71
CA ALA A 314 0.80 -13.27 16.42
C ALA A 314 0.14 -14.54 15.80
N ALA A 315 0.67 -15.73 16.08
CA ALA A 315 0.09 -17.00 15.63
C ALA A 315 -1.21 -17.33 16.39
N GLU A 316 -1.23 -17.10 17.69
CA GLU A 316 -2.42 -17.27 18.52
C GLU A 316 -3.51 -16.28 18.11
N ALA A 317 -3.16 -15.01 17.91
CA ALA A 317 -4.07 -14.01 17.39
C ALA A 317 -4.63 -14.45 16.03
N ALA A 318 -3.79 -14.86 15.09
CA ALA A 318 -4.23 -15.35 13.78
C ALA A 318 -5.17 -16.56 13.87
N ALA A 319 -4.87 -17.52 14.75
CA ALA A 319 -5.68 -18.71 14.96
C ALA A 319 -7.06 -18.36 15.55
N LEU A 320 -7.12 -17.46 16.53
CA LEU A 320 -8.37 -16.95 17.09
C LEU A 320 -9.20 -16.23 16.03
N LEU A 321 -8.57 -15.40 15.20
CA LEU A 321 -9.22 -14.67 14.12
C LEU A 321 -9.77 -15.60 13.03
N ARG A 322 -9.00 -16.62 12.61
CA ARG A 322 -9.44 -17.64 11.65
C ARG A 322 -10.59 -18.48 12.21
N ARG A 323 -10.55 -18.81 13.49
CA ARG A 323 -11.62 -19.56 14.17
C ARG A 323 -12.91 -18.75 14.24
N ALA A 324 -12.83 -17.45 14.51
CA ALA A 324 -13.98 -16.55 14.52
C ALA A 324 -14.59 -16.36 13.11
N ALA A 325 -13.76 -16.33 12.06
CA ALA A 325 -14.25 -16.26 10.69
C ALA A 325 -14.93 -17.56 10.22
N SER A 326 -14.40 -18.72 10.65
CA SER A 326 -14.90 -20.03 10.19
C SER A 326 -16.22 -20.44 10.84
N SER A 327 -16.49 -20.01 12.07
CA SER A 327 -17.71 -20.39 12.82
C SER A 327 -19.00 -19.77 12.28
N ARG A 328 -18.92 -18.74 11.43
CA ARG A 328 -20.10 -18.07 10.84
C ARG A 328 -20.50 -18.63 9.47
N SER A 329 -19.62 -19.36 8.80
CA SER A 329 -19.88 -19.90 7.46
C SER A 329 -20.75 -21.17 7.46
N SER A 330 -21.00 -21.77 8.62
CA SER A 330 -21.60 -23.11 8.75
C SER A 330 -23.10 -23.15 9.08
N SER A 331 -23.83 -22.03 9.06
CA SER A 331 -25.24 -21.99 9.51
C SER A 331 -26.33 -21.89 8.43
N ASN A 332 -26.02 -22.02 7.13
CA ASN A 332 -27.04 -22.05 6.06
C ASN A 332 -27.12 -23.40 5.35
N GLY A 333 -27.11 -24.49 6.13
CA GLY A 333 -27.51 -25.81 5.67
C GLY A 333 -29.01 -25.99 5.84
N SER A 334 -29.81 -25.61 4.85
CA SER A 334 -31.17 -26.12 4.70
C SER A 334 -31.43 -26.49 3.25
N SER A 335 -31.43 -27.79 3.07
CA SER A 335 -31.71 -28.58 1.88
C SER A 335 -33.05 -28.20 1.27
N SER A 336 -33.09 -27.89 -0.03
CA SER A 336 -34.18 -28.35 -0.91
C SER A 336 -33.69 -28.45 -2.34
N SER A 337 -33.75 -29.66 -2.86
CA SER A 337 -33.57 -30.03 -4.25
C SER A 337 -34.59 -29.36 -5.17
N SER A 338 -34.13 -28.83 -6.30
CA SER A 338 -34.54 -29.22 -7.66
C SER A 338 -34.49 -28.07 -8.68
N SER A 339 -33.85 -28.38 -9.80
CA SER A 339 -34.14 -27.90 -11.16
C SER A 339 -33.53 -26.59 -11.66
N ARG A 340 -32.95 -26.76 -12.85
CA ARG A 340 -32.69 -25.83 -13.97
C ARG A 340 -31.39 -25.02 -13.93
N ASN A 341 -30.47 -25.52 -14.77
CA ASN A 341 -29.37 -24.81 -15.40
C ASN A 341 -29.85 -23.48 -15.97
N ASP A 342 -29.47 -22.38 -15.34
CA ASP A 342 -29.29 -21.10 -16.02
C ASP A 342 -27.89 -20.59 -15.64
N SER A 343 -27.00 -20.65 -16.62
CA SER A 343 -25.64 -20.15 -16.57
C SER A 343 -25.65 -18.62 -16.55
N SER A 344 -25.63 -18.03 -15.36
CA SER A 344 -25.41 -16.60 -15.14
C SER A 344 -23.98 -16.34 -14.65
N SER A 345 -23.14 -15.86 -15.57
CA SER A 345 -21.71 -15.59 -15.41
C SER A 345 -21.39 -14.20 -14.83
N SER A 346 -22.25 -13.65 -13.98
CA SER A 346 -22.20 -12.24 -13.56
C SER A 346 -21.61 -11.98 -12.16
N SER A 347 -21.09 -12.99 -11.46
CA SER A 347 -20.56 -12.84 -10.09
C SER A 347 -19.03 -12.64 -9.99
N SER A 348 -18.32 -12.34 -11.08
CA SER A 348 -16.85 -12.23 -11.07
C SER A 348 -16.30 -10.87 -10.61
N SER A 349 -17.05 -9.77 -10.75
CA SER A 349 -16.55 -8.40 -10.50
C SER A 349 -16.21 -8.13 -9.03
N ALA A 350 -17.07 -8.56 -8.10
CA ALA A 350 -16.86 -8.35 -6.67
C ALA A 350 -15.64 -9.12 -6.13
N GLY A 351 -15.35 -10.29 -6.70
CA GLY A 351 -14.16 -11.07 -6.36
C GLY A 351 -12.86 -10.38 -6.77
N GLU A 352 -12.85 -9.78 -7.96
CA GLU A 352 -11.68 -9.09 -8.51
C GLU A 352 -11.28 -7.85 -7.68
N ALA A 353 -12.26 -7.05 -7.25
CA ALA A 353 -11.99 -5.87 -6.42
C ALA A 353 -11.37 -6.23 -5.05
N VAL A 354 -11.79 -7.35 -4.45
CA VAL A 354 -11.21 -7.84 -3.18
C VAL A 354 -9.79 -8.32 -3.39
N VAL A 355 -9.51 -9.04 -4.49
CA VAL A 355 -8.15 -9.48 -4.84
C VAL A 355 -7.25 -8.28 -5.09
N ALA A 356 -7.70 -7.28 -5.85
CA ALA A 356 -6.94 -6.05 -6.10
C ALA A 356 -6.58 -5.33 -4.78
N LEU A 357 -7.54 -5.20 -3.86
CA LEU A 357 -7.29 -4.59 -2.55
C LEU A 357 -6.34 -5.43 -1.68
N GLN A 358 -6.42 -6.76 -1.80
CA GLN A 358 -5.51 -7.67 -1.12
C GLN A 358 -4.06 -7.52 -1.62
N LEU A 359 -3.87 -7.45 -2.94
CA LEU A 359 -2.58 -7.22 -3.58
C LEU A 359 -2.01 -5.86 -3.20
N GLN A 360 -2.85 -4.82 -3.21
CA GLN A 360 -2.46 -3.48 -2.79
C GLN A 360 -2.02 -3.45 -1.31
N LEU A 361 -2.79 -4.10 -0.43
CA LEU A 361 -2.44 -4.19 0.99
C LEU A 361 -1.12 -4.95 1.21
N CYS A 362 -0.86 -6.03 0.46
CA CYS A 362 0.43 -6.73 0.47
C CYS A 362 1.58 -5.80 0.05
N ASP A 363 1.43 -5.09 -1.07
CA ASP A 363 2.43 -4.17 -1.59
C ASP A 363 2.73 -3.05 -0.58
N ASP A 364 1.69 -2.47 0.01
CA ASP A 364 1.82 -1.39 0.99
C ASP A 364 2.55 -1.86 2.28
N ILE A 365 2.21 -3.05 2.79
CA ILE A 365 2.90 -3.66 3.94
C ILE A 365 4.38 -3.88 3.63
N SER A 366 4.68 -4.41 2.45
CA SER A 366 6.04 -4.77 2.03
C SER A 366 6.92 -3.54 1.90
N LYS A 367 6.48 -2.55 1.11
CA LYS A 367 7.19 -1.29 0.87
C LYS A 367 7.37 -0.48 2.15
N GLY A 368 6.37 -0.47 3.04
CA GLY A 368 6.43 0.25 4.31
C GLY A 368 7.53 -0.29 5.22
N ALA A 369 7.58 -1.60 5.39
CA ALA A 369 8.58 -2.24 6.24
C ALA A 369 9.98 -2.27 5.58
N GLU A 370 10.07 -2.43 4.25
CA GLU A 370 11.32 -2.30 3.51
C GLU A 370 11.96 -0.91 3.72
N SER A 371 11.16 0.15 3.68
CA SER A 371 11.62 1.53 3.91
C SER A 371 12.19 1.74 5.32
N LEU A 372 11.58 1.12 6.34
CA LEU A 372 12.07 1.18 7.72
C LEU A 372 13.38 0.42 7.90
N VAL A 373 13.50 -0.75 7.29
CA VAL A 373 14.75 -1.53 7.32
C VAL A 373 15.86 -0.78 6.55
N ALA A 374 15.53 -0.18 5.40
CA ALA A 374 16.45 0.65 4.65
C ALA A 374 17.00 1.83 5.47
N LEU A 375 16.17 2.47 6.27
CA LEU A 375 16.63 3.53 7.19
C LEU A 375 17.53 3.00 8.29
N ALA A 376 17.15 1.91 8.95
CA ALA A 376 17.99 1.29 9.98
C ALA A 376 19.39 0.99 9.41
N MET A 377 19.45 0.46 8.20
CA MET A 377 20.71 0.22 7.51
C MET A 377 21.50 1.48 7.16
N ARG A 378 20.84 2.52 6.64
CA ARG A 378 21.49 3.81 6.35
C ARG A 378 22.05 4.47 7.62
N VAL A 379 21.38 4.33 8.75
CA VAL A 379 21.83 4.88 10.03
C VAL A 379 23.00 4.06 10.58
N MET A 380 23.01 2.74 10.41
CA MET A 380 24.10 1.89 10.93
C MET A 380 25.37 1.87 10.07
N LEU A 381 25.26 1.93 8.73
CA LEU A 381 26.41 1.82 7.82
C LEU A 381 27.56 2.82 8.11
N PRO A 382 27.29 4.11 8.39
CA PRO A 382 28.34 5.08 8.73
C PRO A 382 28.94 4.84 10.13
N MET A 383 28.27 4.11 11.02
CA MET A 383 28.66 3.97 12.42
C MET A 383 29.71 2.88 12.68
N ARG A 384 30.29 2.28 11.65
CA ARG A 384 31.37 1.30 11.80
C ARG A 384 32.61 1.85 12.52
N SER A 385 32.75 3.18 12.66
CA SER A 385 33.85 3.82 13.40
C SER A 385 33.50 4.24 14.85
N GLY A 386 32.28 4.03 15.32
CA GLY A 386 31.88 4.38 16.69
C GLY A 386 30.39 4.21 16.96
N VAL A 387 30.05 3.45 18.01
CA VAL A 387 28.66 3.15 18.37
C VAL A 387 28.04 4.33 19.11
N THR A 388 27.21 5.12 18.43
CA THR A 388 26.37 6.14 19.08
C THR A 388 25.16 5.51 19.78
N ALA A 389 24.48 6.25 20.65
CA ALA A 389 23.23 5.79 21.27
C ALA A 389 22.16 5.43 20.23
N SER A 390 22.06 6.21 19.14
CA SER A 390 21.17 5.92 18.01
C SER A 390 21.55 4.60 17.33
N GLY A 391 22.84 4.33 17.16
CA GLY A 391 23.33 3.07 16.62
C GLY A 391 22.91 1.85 17.43
N LYS A 392 22.94 1.94 18.78
CA LYS A 392 22.46 0.85 19.65
C LYS A 392 20.97 0.57 19.47
N LEU A 393 20.16 1.62 19.37
CA LEU A 393 18.71 1.48 19.14
C LEU A 393 18.40 0.90 17.75
N CYS A 394 19.17 1.28 16.72
CA CYS A 394 19.08 0.67 15.39
C CYS A 394 19.41 -0.82 15.45
N CYS A 395 20.54 -1.18 16.07
CA CYS A 395 20.94 -2.58 16.23
C CYS A 395 19.86 -3.36 16.95
N HIS A 396 19.33 -2.82 18.05
CA HIS A 396 18.22 -3.43 18.77
C HIS A 396 16.98 -3.65 17.89
N PHE A 397 16.58 -2.64 17.11
CA PHE A 397 15.47 -2.74 16.18
C PHE A 397 15.66 -3.86 15.14
N ILE A 398 16.84 -3.95 14.49
CA ILE A 398 17.08 -4.98 13.47
C ILE A 398 17.22 -6.38 14.10
N THR A 399 17.75 -6.48 15.33
CA THR A 399 17.86 -7.77 16.03
C THR A 399 16.54 -8.25 16.64
N GLN A 400 15.47 -7.43 16.65
CA GLN A 400 14.15 -7.89 17.06
C GLN A 400 13.71 -9.10 16.21
N PRO A 401 13.16 -10.16 16.83
CA PRO A 401 12.80 -11.38 16.11
C PRO A 401 11.67 -11.14 15.11
N GLU A 402 10.75 -10.21 15.38
CA GLU A 402 9.69 -9.83 14.45
C GLU A 402 10.25 -9.16 13.19
N VAL A 403 11.14 -8.20 13.36
CA VAL A 403 11.78 -7.46 12.26
C VAL A 403 12.63 -8.41 11.42
N THR A 404 13.48 -9.21 12.07
CA THR A 404 14.30 -10.23 11.42
C THR A 404 13.42 -11.26 10.67
N GLY A 405 12.36 -11.76 11.30
CA GLY A 405 11.42 -12.69 10.68
C GLY A 405 10.71 -12.09 9.46
N PHE A 406 10.37 -10.81 9.51
CA PHE A 406 9.79 -10.11 8.37
C PHE A 406 10.79 -9.90 7.24
N VAL A 407 12.01 -9.45 7.55
CA VAL A 407 13.12 -9.30 6.59
C VAL A 407 13.38 -10.60 5.84
N LEU A 408 13.39 -11.73 6.54
CA LEU A 408 13.56 -13.05 5.92
C LEU A 408 12.42 -13.42 4.98
N ARG A 409 11.17 -13.06 5.31
CA ARG A 409 10.02 -13.30 4.44
C ARG A 409 10.06 -12.42 3.20
N LEU A 410 10.44 -11.16 3.34
CA LEU A 410 10.68 -10.27 2.20
C LEU A 410 11.76 -10.86 1.29
N LEU A 411 12.90 -11.25 1.86
CA LEU A 411 13.99 -11.90 1.14
C LEU A 411 13.52 -13.16 0.41
N ALA A 412 12.77 -14.04 1.10
CA ALA A 412 12.21 -15.23 0.50
C ALA A 412 11.32 -14.91 -0.69
N SER A 413 10.45 -13.90 -0.57
CA SER A 413 9.59 -13.46 -1.65
C SER A 413 10.37 -12.95 -2.86
N ARG A 414 11.33 -12.05 -2.63
CA ARG A 414 12.18 -11.50 -3.69
C ARG A 414 13.00 -12.59 -4.39
N CYS A 415 13.57 -13.53 -3.64
CA CYS A 415 14.30 -14.66 -4.23
C CYS A 415 13.40 -15.55 -5.11
N LEU A 416 12.14 -15.76 -4.73
CA LEU A 416 11.20 -16.52 -5.56
C LEU A 416 10.81 -15.76 -6.82
N LEU A 417 10.61 -14.44 -6.71
CA LEU A 417 10.37 -13.57 -7.87
C LEU A 417 11.54 -13.67 -8.86
N LEU A 418 12.77 -13.47 -8.38
CA LEU A 418 13.98 -13.58 -9.22
C LEU A 418 14.10 -14.97 -9.85
N HIS A 419 13.81 -16.03 -9.10
CA HIS A 419 13.81 -17.39 -9.64
C HIS A 419 12.75 -17.60 -10.74
N LYS A 420 11.51 -17.12 -10.53
CA LYS A 420 10.44 -17.20 -11.54
C LYS A 420 10.84 -16.47 -12.81
N GLN A 421 11.43 -15.27 -12.68
CA GLN A 421 11.90 -14.49 -13.80
C GLN A 421 13.05 -15.19 -14.55
N HIS A 422 14.00 -15.78 -13.83
CA HIS A 422 15.08 -16.56 -14.43
C HIS A 422 14.53 -17.77 -15.21
N VAL A 423 13.57 -18.50 -14.64
CA VAL A 423 12.90 -19.62 -15.32
C VAL A 423 12.14 -19.14 -16.57
N GLN A 424 11.42 -18.03 -16.50
CA GLN A 424 10.74 -17.44 -17.67
C GLN A 424 11.73 -17.03 -18.76
N TYR A 425 12.85 -16.38 -18.38
CA TYR A 425 13.91 -16.02 -19.30
C TYR A 425 14.54 -17.25 -19.96
N GLN A 426 14.78 -18.31 -19.18
CA GLN A 426 15.29 -19.58 -19.70
C GLN A 426 14.30 -20.25 -20.66
N GLN A 427 13.00 -20.19 -20.37
CA GLN A 427 11.95 -20.69 -21.27
C GLN A 427 11.89 -19.89 -22.58
N GLN A 428 12.00 -18.56 -22.52
CA GLN A 428 12.07 -17.71 -23.71
C GLN A 428 13.31 -18.02 -24.56
N GLN A 429 14.48 -18.21 -23.94
CA GLN A 429 15.68 -18.62 -24.67
C GLN A 429 15.53 -20.00 -25.32
N GLN A 430 14.84 -20.95 -24.67
CA GLN A 430 14.57 -22.25 -25.28
C GLN A 430 13.60 -22.17 -26.45
N GLN A 431 12.60 -21.28 -26.40
CA GLN A 431 11.66 -21.06 -27.50
C GLN A 431 12.27 -20.31 -28.69
N GLN A 432 13.33 -19.52 -28.49
CA GLN A 432 14.09 -18.88 -29.59
C GLN A 432 15.19 -19.79 -30.17
N GLN A 433 15.49 -20.93 -29.55
CA GLN A 433 16.46 -21.90 -30.06
C GLN A 433 15.98 -23.03 -31.01
N PRO A 434 14.70 -23.18 -31.47
CA PRO A 434 14.35 -24.27 -32.37
C PRO A 434 15.08 -24.18 -33.72
N GLN A 435 15.50 -22.98 -34.17
CA GLN A 435 16.34 -22.84 -35.37
C GLN A 435 17.82 -23.17 -35.13
N ARG A 436 18.39 -22.89 -33.95
CA ARG A 436 19.78 -23.28 -33.63
C ARG A 436 19.93 -24.75 -33.25
N ARG A 437 18.91 -25.38 -32.66
CA ARG A 437 18.91 -26.82 -32.36
C ARG A 437 18.79 -27.69 -33.62
N ARG A 438 18.16 -27.21 -34.71
CA ARG A 438 18.14 -27.92 -36.00
C ARG A 438 19.52 -28.02 -36.67
N LEU A 439 20.45 -27.13 -36.35
CA LEU A 439 21.84 -27.19 -36.86
C LEU A 439 22.84 -27.90 -35.92
N ARG A 440 22.40 -28.39 -34.75
CA ARG A 440 23.23 -29.15 -33.80
C ARG A 440 22.62 -30.51 -33.43
N LEU A 441 22.00 -31.19 -34.38
CA LEU A 441 21.78 -32.63 -34.30
C LEU A 441 23.13 -33.37 -34.46
N ARG A 442 23.96 -33.35 -33.42
CA ARG A 442 24.97 -34.39 -33.19
C ARG A 442 24.46 -35.32 -32.09
N PRO A 443 24.43 -36.65 -32.33
CA PRO A 443 23.93 -37.60 -31.34
C PRO A 443 25.00 -37.79 -30.27
N ARG A 444 24.90 -37.06 -29.15
CA ARG A 444 25.68 -37.41 -27.95
C ARG A 444 24.98 -38.58 -27.27
N ARG A 445 25.42 -39.78 -27.66
CA ARG A 445 25.10 -41.05 -27.02
C ARG A 445 25.42 -40.99 -25.53
N GLN A 446 24.41 -41.32 -24.73
CA GLN A 446 24.47 -42.25 -23.60
C GLN A 446 25.82 -42.36 -22.88
N LEU A 447 25.95 -41.63 -21.77
CA LEU A 447 26.85 -42.02 -20.68
C LEU A 447 26.25 -41.54 -19.37
N GLY A 448 25.98 -42.49 -18.45
CA GLY A 448 25.81 -42.17 -17.04
C GLY A 448 24.42 -42.29 -16.41
N LYS A 449 23.60 -43.27 -16.80
CA LYS A 449 22.62 -43.85 -15.85
C LYS A 449 23.39 -44.74 -14.87
N CYS A 450 23.95 -44.17 -13.80
CA CYS A 450 24.34 -44.86 -12.57
C CYS A 450 25.13 -43.88 -11.70
N MET A 451 24.42 -43.10 -10.89
CA MET A 451 24.74 -42.90 -9.48
C MET A 451 23.43 -42.45 -8.83
N ARG A 452 22.70 -43.43 -8.29
CA ARG A 452 21.61 -43.20 -7.35
C ARG A 452 22.19 -42.40 -6.20
N GLY A 453 21.79 -41.14 -6.14
CA GLY A 453 21.99 -40.32 -4.96
C GLY A 453 21.16 -40.91 -3.83
N ASP A 454 21.81 -41.61 -2.92
CA ASP A 454 21.45 -41.60 -1.50
C ASP A 454 21.75 -40.21 -0.93
N LEU A 455 21.22 -39.17 -1.60
CA LEU A 455 21.07 -37.86 -1.01
C LEU A 455 19.98 -38.04 0.02
N LEU A 456 20.41 -38.13 1.27
CA LEU A 456 19.63 -37.93 2.49
C LEU A 456 18.25 -37.38 2.14
N LEU A 457 17.22 -38.18 2.41
CA LEU A 457 15.83 -37.73 2.50
C LEU A 457 15.74 -36.75 3.68
N LEU A 458 16.41 -35.60 3.55
CA LEU A 458 16.08 -34.41 4.27
C LEU A 458 14.59 -34.19 3.99
N PRO A 459 13.78 -33.88 5.02
CA PRO A 459 12.39 -33.52 4.82
C PRO A 459 12.35 -32.54 3.65
N SER A 460 11.50 -32.82 2.65
CA SER A 460 11.54 -32.10 1.37
C SER A 460 11.66 -30.61 1.68
N PRO A 461 12.73 -29.91 1.23
CA PRO A 461 12.96 -28.53 1.62
C PRO A 461 11.73 -27.65 1.30
N GLN A 462 10.90 -28.10 0.35
CA GLN A 462 9.59 -27.54 0.04
C GLN A 462 8.61 -27.45 1.22
N GLN A 463 8.55 -28.41 2.15
CA GLN A 463 7.63 -28.35 3.30
C GLN A 463 8.10 -27.36 4.37
N GLN A 464 9.40 -27.27 4.62
CA GLN A 464 9.98 -26.27 5.53
C GLN A 464 9.98 -24.88 4.89
N LEU A 465 10.27 -24.79 3.58
CA LEU A 465 10.06 -23.57 2.79
C LEU A 465 8.59 -23.16 2.86
N ALA A 466 7.62 -24.08 2.71
CA ALA A 466 6.20 -23.76 2.69
C ALA A 466 5.71 -23.04 3.96
N GLN A 467 6.36 -23.24 5.11
CA GLN A 467 6.04 -22.52 6.36
C GLN A 467 6.63 -21.09 6.42
N LEU A 468 7.61 -20.81 5.56
CA LEU A 468 8.33 -19.55 5.47
C LEU A 468 8.00 -18.78 4.17
N LEU A 469 7.38 -19.46 3.20
CA LEU A 469 6.89 -18.87 1.96
C LEU A 469 5.83 -17.82 2.30
N PRO A 470 5.91 -16.63 1.71
CA PRO A 470 4.82 -15.65 1.73
C PRO A 470 3.51 -16.31 1.27
N GLY A 471 2.36 -15.82 1.74
CA GLY A 471 1.07 -16.31 1.25
C GLY A 471 0.92 -16.10 -0.26
N ASP A 472 0.01 -16.85 -0.90
CA ASP A 472 -0.17 -16.80 -2.37
C ASP A 472 -0.44 -15.37 -2.88
N ALA A 473 -1.15 -14.56 -2.10
CA ALA A 473 -1.41 -13.15 -2.43
C ALA A 473 -0.14 -12.30 -2.49
N PHE A 474 0.85 -12.60 -1.63
CA PHE A 474 2.13 -11.90 -1.63
C PHE A 474 2.96 -12.31 -2.85
N LEU A 475 2.97 -13.60 -3.19
CA LEU A 475 3.63 -14.10 -4.41
C LEU A 475 2.98 -13.59 -5.69
N ALA A 476 1.68 -13.31 -5.67
CA ALA A 476 0.94 -12.71 -6.77
C ALA A 476 1.24 -11.21 -6.92
N ALA A 477 1.33 -10.48 -5.81
CA ALA A 477 1.70 -9.06 -5.82
C ALA A 477 3.11 -8.87 -6.39
N ASP A 478 4.06 -9.70 -5.95
CA ASP A 478 5.43 -9.72 -6.46
C ASP A 478 5.52 -10.12 -7.93
N ALA A 479 4.66 -11.02 -8.41
CA ALA A 479 4.64 -11.43 -9.81
C ALA A 479 4.14 -10.33 -10.76
N ALA A 480 3.42 -9.32 -10.26
CA ALA A 480 2.89 -8.22 -11.06
C ALA A 480 3.91 -7.08 -11.27
N MET A 481 5.13 -7.20 -10.74
CA MET A 481 6.15 -6.15 -10.79
C MET A 481 6.69 -5.89 -12.20
N SER A 482 6.93 -4.60 -12.48
CA SER A 482 7.58 -4.10 -13.68
C SER A 482 9.10 -4.38 -13.67
N PRO A 483 9.79 -4.40 -14.83
CA PRO A 483 11.23 -4.65 -14.89
C PRO A 483 12.08 -3.64 -14.12
N ALA A 484 11.63 -2.39 -13.99
CA ALA A 484 12.29 -1.37 -13.17
C ALA A 484 12.19 -1.71 -11.68
N GLU A 485 11.02 -2.16 -11.23
CA GLU A 485 10.81 -2.61 -9.84
C GLU A 485 11.63 -3.85 -9.51
N VAL A 486 11.92 -4.72 -10.49
CA VAL A 486 12.84 -5.85 -10.30
C VAL A 486 14.26 -5.37 -9.99
N GLN A 487 14.77 -4.36 -10.72
CA GLN A 487 16.11 -3.83 -10.45
C GLN A 487 16.18 -3.20 -9.06
N GLN A 488 15.14 -2.47 -8.67
CA GLN A 488 14.99 -1.94 -7.33
C GLN A 488 14.99 -3.08 -6.30
N ALA A 489 14.19 -4.13 -6.53
CA ALA A 489 14.13 -5.29 -5.67
C ALA A 489 15.49 -5.98 -5.45
N ILE A 490 16.37 -5.99 -6.46
CA ILE A 490 17.74 -6.51 -6.33
C ILE A 490 18.55 -5.63 -5.39
N ALA A 491 18.49 -4.30 -5.55
CA ALA A 491 19.16 -3.37 -4.65
C ALA A 491 18.64 -3.54 -3.21
N ASP A 492 17.33 -3.64 -3.02
CA ASP A 492 16.71 -3.83 -1.71
C ASP A 492 17.12 -5.18 -1.10
N THR A 493 17.22 -6.23 -1.92
CA THR A 493 17.71 -7.55 -1.49
C THR A 493 19.12 -7.46 -0.92
N THR A 494 20.02 -6.70 -1.54
CA THR A 494 21.39 -6.52 -0.99
C THR A 494 21.39 -5.80 0.35
N LEU A 495 20.47 -4.84 0.54
CA LEU A 495 20.31 -4.12 1.78
C LEU A 495 19.76 -5.04 2.89
N LEU A 496 18.77 -5.89 2.57
CA LEU A 496 18.21 -6.87 3.50
C LEU A 496 19.26 -7.92 3.93
N LEU A 497 20.11 -8.36 3.00
CA LEU A 497 21.22 -9.26 3.32
C LEU A 497 22.24 -8.61 4.26
N ALA A 498 22.58 -7.34 4.02
CA ALA A 498 23.46 -6.60 4.91
C ALA A 498 22.83 -6.39 6.31
N ALA A 499 21.51 -6.20 6.39
CA ALA A 499 20.81 -6.13 7.67
C ALA A 499 20.90 -7.43 8.46
N LEU A 500 20.71 -8.58 7.80
CA LEU A 500 20.86 -9.88 8.42
C LEU A 500 22.29 -10.15 8.89
N ASP A 501 23.30 -9.78 8.09
CA ASP A 501 24.71 -9.94 8.47
C ASP A 501 25.04 -9.14 9.74
N ILE A 502 24.49 -7.93 9.86
CA ILE A 502 24.68 -7.11 11.07
C ILE A 502 23.96 -7.74 12.28
N SER A 503 22.74 -8.26 12.12
CA SER A 503 22.06 -8.97 13.21
C SER A 503 22.82 -10.21 13.68
N VAL A 504 23.40 -10.99 12.75
CA VAL A 504 24.20 -12.18 13.07
C VAL A 504 25.48 -11.79 13.83
N THR A 505 26.20 -10.78 13.33
CA THR A 505 27.48 -10.36 13.92
C THR A 505 27.29 -9.75 15.31
N MET A 506 26.26 -8.92 15.51
CA MET A 506 26.00 -8.27 16.81
C MET A 506 25.60 -9.27 17.90
N ASN A 507 24.78 -10.28 17.56
CA ASN A 507 24.39 -11.32 18.51
C ASN A 507 25.56 -12.20 18.98
N SER A 508 26.68 -12.23 18.26
CA SER A 508 27.88 -12.98 18.66
C SER A 508 28.74 -12.26 19.71
N VAL A 509 28.58 -10.95 19.87
CA VAL A 509 29.43 -10.13 20.75
C VAL A 509 28.93 -10.15 22.19
N ASP A 510 27.61 -10.21 22.40
CA ASP A 510 26.98 -10.20 23.72
C ASP A 510 26.79 -11.63 24.27
N ASN A 511 27.90 -12.32 24.59
CA ASN A 511 27.91 -13.71 25.10
C ASN A 511 27.43 -13.88 26.56
N SER A 512 26.78 -12.88 27.15
CA SER A 512 26.31 -12.92 28.54
C SER A 512 24.80 -12.70 28.61
N THR A 513 24.07 -13.73 29.02
CA THR A 513 22.64 -13.76 29.42
C THR A 513 21.57 -14.05 28.34
N THR A 514 21.42 -15.36 28.05
CA THR A 514 20.16 -16.15 27.99
C THR A 514 18.97 -15.79 27.06
N THR A 515 19.01 -14.76 26.22
CA THR A 515 17.97 -14.58 25.18
C THR A 515 18.55 -14.18 23.84
N ALA A 516 19.63 -14.84 23.41
CA ALA A 516 20.09 -14.71 22.04
C ALA A 516 18.93 -15.14 21.13
N ALA A 517 18.33 -14.17 20.43
CA ALA A 517 17.44 -14.39 19.31
C ALA A 517 18.28 -15.03 18.20
N ALA A 518 18.59 -16.31 18.39
CA ALA A 518 19.12 -17.14 17.33
C ALA A 518 18.09 -17.04 16.22
N LEU A 519 18.47 -16.39 15.12
CA LEU A 519 17.90 -16.69 13.81
C LEU A 519 17.67 -18.19 13.81
N SER A 520 16.40 -18.60 13.91
CA SER A 520 16.07 -20.00 14.14
C SER A 520 16.85 -20.82 13.11
N VAL A 521 17.39 -21.98 13.45
CA VAL A 521 18.10 -22.84 12.49
C VAL A 521 17.37 -22.94 11.13
N PRO A 522 16.02 -22.97 11.07
CA PRO A 522 15.26 -22.85 9.82
C PRO A 522 15.49 -21.55 9.02
N ALA A 523 15.59 -20.39 9.67
CA ALA A 523 15.88 -19.12 9.02
C ALA A 523 17.27 -19.12 8.36
N LEU A 524 18.30 -19.59 9.06
CA LEU A 524 19.65 -19.71 8.49
C LEU A 524 19.71 -20.75 7.36
N GLN A 525 19.04 -21.89 7.51
CA GLN A 525 18.93 -22.90 6.46
C GLN A 525 18.19 -22.36 5.23
N LEU A 526 17.13 -21.59 5.43
CA LEU A 526 16.37 -20.95 4.35
C LEU A 526 17.20 -19.89 3.64
N SER A 527 17.88 -19.00 4.36
CA SER A 527 18.81 -18.02 3.76
C SER A 527 19.87 -18.72 2.91
N MET A 528 20.46 -19.81 3.41
CA MET A 528 21.45 -20.60 2.66
C MET A 528 20.84 -21.28 1.42
N GLN A 529 19.62 -21.81 1.51
CA GLN A 529 18.95 -22.43 0.36
C GLN A 529 18.50 -21.42 -0.69
N LEU A 530 18.02 -20.24 -0.28
CA LEU A 530 17.64 -19.16 -1.19
C LEU A 530 18.86 -18.60 -1.91
N LEU A 531 19.96 -18.35 -1.18
CA LEU A 531 21.23 -17.93 -1.78
C LEU A 531 21.77 -18.98 -2.76
N ARG A 532 21.69 -20.28 -2.41
CA ARG A 532 22.08 -21.37 -3.32
C ARG A 532 21.23 -21.44 -4.58
N ARG A 533 19.92 -21.14 -4.49
CA ARG A 533 19.01 -21.12 -5.65
C ARG A 533 19.15 -19.86 -6.51
N ALA A 534 19.54 -18.74 -5.91
CA ALA A 534 19.83 -17.53 -6.67
C ALA A 534 21.18 -17.61 -7.40
N ALA A 535 22.14 -18.37 -6.85
CA ALA A 535 23.47 -18.57 -7.44
C ALA A 535 23.53 -19.66 -8.53
N ALA A 536 22.50 -20.50 -8.66
CA ALA A 536 22.40 -21.61 -9.61
C ALA A 536 21.48 -21.28 -10.77
#